data_AF-A0A6I7Q203-F1
#
_entry.id   AF-A0A6I7Q203-F1
#
_cell.length_a   1.000
_cell.length_b   1.000
_cell.length_c   1.000
_cell.angle_alpha   90.00
_cell.angle_beta   90.00
_cell.angle_gamma   90.00
#
_symmetry.space_group_name_H-M   'P 1'
#
loop_
_entity.id
_entity.type
_entity.pdbx_description
1 polymer ?
#
loop_
_entity_poly.entity_id
_entity_poly.type
_entity_poly.pdbx_seq_one_letter_code
_entity_poly.pdbx_strand_id
1 'polypeptide(L)'
;MVEIKHKDSGEVLATIDAASLAGADLRHMRLQGADLRGADLSGADLEFCDLVGADLRGARLMGTLLLSAHLREADLSGANLSHIRAGSERAARAVVLSGADLSNAVLDAADLRNAEIRGARLPGARLTAADLRGTDFYRSNLRRITAQRALFIQANLRETDLSGADLRDCHLNDANLVGACLHQVDLGSARPDGFTVINLANLEGADLSGANCRNLSAQDANLRNADLRDVDFTAAVLGGAILRAANVAGANFQDVELASVTMEFANFSKARNAVIPSFKMNLR
;
A
#
# COMPACT_ATOMS: atom_id res chain seq x y z
N MET A 1 -13.50 36.15 -3.91
CA MET A 1 -12.05 36.00 -3.74
C MET A 1 -11.76 35.13 -2.53
N VAL A 2 -10.91 34.11 -2.71
CA VAL A 2 -10.40 33.24 -1.65
C VAL A 2 -8.90 33.50 -1.53
N GLU A 3 -8.42 33.78 -0.32
CA GLU A 3 -6.99 33.91 -0.03
C GLU A 3 -6.45 32.58 0.48
N ILE A 4 -5.39 32.06 -0.15
CA ILE A 4 -4.62 30.94 0.36
C ILE A 4 -3.42 31.52 1.11
N LYS A 5 -3.31 31.22 2.41
CA LYS A 5 -2.29 31.80 3.29
C LYS A 5 -1.27 30.76 3.71
N HIS A 6 -0.06 31.19 4.00
CA HIS A 6 0.94 30.33 4.64
C HIS A 6 0.54 30.05 6.09
N LYS A 7 0.63 28.79 6.53
CA LYS A 7 0.17 28.31 7.85
C LYS A 7 0.87 28.98 9.04
N ASP A 8 2.15 29.29 8.90
CA ASP A 8 2.95 29.88 9.98
C ASP A 8 3.00 31.42 9.94
N SER A 9 3.28 32.03 8.78
CA SER A 9 3.43 33.48 8.64
C SER A 9 2.13 34.25 8.42
N GLY A 10 1.06 33.58 7.96
CA GLY A 10 -0.18 34.22 7.53
C GLY A 10 -0.08 35.02 6.23
N GLU A 11 1.08 34.99 5.56
CA GLU A 11 1.29 35.64 4.26
C GLU A 11 0.32 35.08 3.22
N VAL A 12 -0.27 35.95 2.39
CA VAL A 12 -1.11 35.52 1.27
C VAL A 12 -0.22 34.98 0.16
N LEU A 13 -0.26 33.67 -0.05
CA LEU A 13 0.50 32.97 -1.10
C LEU A 13 -0.18 33.11 -2.47
N ALA A 14 -1.52 33.12 -2.48
CA ALA A 14 -2.33 33.30 -3.68
C ALA A 14 -3.71 33.87 -3.35
N THR A 15 -4.27 34.65 -4.28
CA THR A 15 -5.65 35.12 -4.23
C THR A 15 -6.38 34.60 -5.46
N ILE A 16 -7.42 33.80 -5.24
CA ILE A 16 -8.23 33.19 -6.28
C ILE A 16 -9.51 34.00 -6.43
N ASP A 17 -9.78 34.53 -7.63
CA ASP A 17 -11.04 35.21 -7.90
C ASP A 17 -12.16 34.22 -8.18
N ALA A 18 -12.56 33.53 -7.12
CA ALA A 18 -13.68 32.59 -7.09
C ALA A 18 -14.43 32.71 -5.76
N ALA A 19 -15.61 32.09 -5.70
CA ALA A 19 -16.38 31.93 -4.46
C ALA A 19 -15.86 30.78 -3.59
N SER A 20 -15.14 29.82 -4.17
CA SER A 20 -14.56 28.65 -3.50
C SER A 20 -13.37 28.10 -4.28
N LEU A 21 -12.59 27.19 -3.68
CA LEU A 21 -11.51 26.47 -4.37
C LEU A 21 -11.99 25.19 -5.09
N ALA A 22 -13.25 24.79 -4.92
CA ALA A 22 -13.81 23.63 -5.62
C ALA A 22 -13.83 23.89 -7.13
N GLY A 23 -13.28 22.95 -7.91
CA GLY A 23 -13.13 23.08 -9.36
C GLY A 23 -12.17 24.19 -9.82
N ALA A 24 -11.43 24.83 -8.90
CA ALA A 24 -10.54 25.93 -9.26
C ALA A 24 -9.31 25.42 -10.04
N ASP A 25 -8.84 26.25 -10.98
CA ASP A 25 -7.55 26.06 -11.64
C ASP A 25 -6.45 26.65 -10.76
N LEU A 26 -5.66 25.77 -10.14
CA LEU A 26 -4.56 26.09 -9.22
C LEU A 26 -3.23 25.55 -9.75
N ARG A 27 -3.16 25.24 -11.05
CA ARG A 27 -1.98 24.65 -11.67
C ARG A 27 -0.77 25.55 -11.51
N HIS A 28 0.39 24.92 -11.32
CA HIS A 28 1.70 25.59 -11.19
C HIS A 28 1.82 26.60 -10.04
N MET A 29 0.85 26.67 -9.12
CA MET A 29 0.94 27.59 -7.99
C MET A 29 2.03 27.16 -7.00
N ARG A 30 2.60 28.15 -6.32
CA ARG A 30 3.57 27.98 -5.24
C ARG A 30 2.85 28.15 -3.91
N LEU A 31 2.43 27.04 -3.33
CA LEU A 31 1.61 26.93 -2.14
C LEU A 31 2.37 26.18 -1.02
N GLN A 32 3.69 26.34 -0.96
CA GLN A 32 4.50 25.73 0.09
C GLN A 32 4.04 26.24 1.45
N GLY A 33 3.82 25.31 2.39
CA GLY A 33 3.33 25.65 3.73
C GLY A 33 1.92 26.26 3.74
N ALA A 34 1.13 26.16 2.67
CA ALA A 34 -0.23 26.71 2.65
C ALA A 34 -1.13 26.09 3.73
N ASP A 35 -1.95 26.91 4.37
CA ASP A 35 -3.06 26.49 5.22
C ASP A 35 -4.31 26.26 4.36
N LEU A 36 -4.61 24.99 4.12
CA LEU A 36 -5.75 24.49 3.36
C LEU A 36 -6.58 23.53 4.22
N ARG A 37 -6.53 23.68 5.55
CA ARG A 37 -7.28 22.84 6.49
C ARG A 37 -8.77 22.90 6.23
N GLY A 38 -9.39 21.73 6.05
CA GLY A 38 -10.82 21.61 5.78
C GLY A 38 -11.29 22.27 4.48
N ALA A 39 -10.37 22.77 3.64
CA ALA A 39 -10.71 23.46 2.41
C ALA A 39 -11.44 22.53 1.44
N ASP A 40 -12.36 23.09 0.67
CA ASP A 40 -13.01 22.38 -0.42
C ASP A 40 -12.22 22.57 -1.71
N LEU A 41 -11.47 21.54 -2.08
CA LEU A 41 -10.67 21.44 -3.30
C LEU A 41 -11.25 20.37 -4.25
N SER A 42 -12.51 19.98 -4.05
CA SER A 42 -13.16 18.93 -4.82
C SER A 42 -13.15 19.29 -6.31
N GLY A 43 -12.59 18.40 -7.14
CA GLY A 43 -12.44 18.59 -8.58
C GLY A 43 -11.49 19.73 -9.00
N ALA A 44 -10.74 20.33 -8.08
CA ALA A 44 -9.75 21.35 -8.42
C ALA A 44 -8.62 20.75 -9.26
N ASP A 45 -7.96 21.60 -10.05
CA ASP A 45 -6.78 21.25 -10.82
C ASP A 45 -5.53 21.78 -10.10
N LEU A 46 -4.80 20.87 -9.45
CA LEU A 46 -3.54 21.11 -8.74
C LEU A 46 -2.35 20.53 -9.50
N GLU A 47 -2.48 20.26 -10.80
CA GLU A 47 -1.35 19.72 -11.58
C GLU A 47 -0.12 20.66 -11.46
N PHE A 48 1.05 20.06 -11.24
CA PHE A 48 2.33 20.77 -11.07
C PHE A 48 2.37 21.80 -9.92
N CYS A 49 1.42 21.78 -9.00
CA CYS A 49 1.42 22.66 -7.85
C CYS A 49 2.50 22.26 -6.84
N ASP A 50 3.17 23.23 -6.23
CA ASP A 50 4.07 23.00 -5.11
C ASP A 50 3.33 23.22 -3.79
N LEU A 51 3.08 22.12 -3.07
CA LEU A 51 2.36 22.04 -1.80
C LEU A 51 3.25 21.44 -0.70
N VAL A 52 4.58 21.56 -0.85
CA VAL A 52 5.52 21.02 0.14
C VAL A 52 5.22 21.61 1.51
N GLY A 53 5.03 20.72 2.50
CA GLY A 53 4.71 21.10 3.88
C GLY A 53 3.34 21.77 4.08
N ALA A 54 2.45 21.76 3.08
CA ALA A 54 1.10 22.34 3.23
C ALA A 54 0.28 21.58 4.28
N ASP A 55 -0.62 22.30 4.96
CA ASP A 55 -1.56 21.75 5.92
C ASP A 55 -2.92 21.57 5.24
N LEU A 56 -3.22 20.33 4.84
CA LEU A 56 -4.43 19.87 4.15
C LEU A 56 -5.30 18.99 5.05
N ARG A 57 -5.13 19.10 6.39
CA ARG A 57 -5.89 18.28 7.35
C ARG A 57 -7.39 18.40 7.13
N GLY A 58 -8.06 17.26 6.98
CA GLY A 58 -9.50 17.20 6.73
C GLY A 58 -9.99 17.87 5.45
N ALA A 59 -9.10 18.26 4.53
CA ALA A 59 -9.48 18.87 3.26
C ALA A 59 -10.31 17.89 2.39
N ARG A 60 -11.19 18.45 1.57
CA ARG A 60 -12.00 17.70 0.59
C ARG A 60 -11.33 17.81 -0.77
N LEU A 61 -10.67 16.74 -1.20
CA LEU A 61 -9.89 16.60 -2.44
C LEU A 61 -10.54 15.58 -3.40
N MET A 62 -11.85 15.36 -3.29
CA MET A 62 -12.50 14.33 -4.10
C MET A 62 -12.39 14.68 -5.58
N GLY A 63 -11.86 13.76 -6.39
CA GLY A 63 -11.73 13.94 -7.84
C GLY A 63 -10.72 15.00 -8.30
N THR A 64 -9.89 15.53 -7.39
CA THR A 64 -8.86 16.53 -7.70
C THR A 64 -7.78 15.97 -8.63
N LEU A 65 -7.24 16.81 -9.51
CA LEU A 65 -6.10 16.48 -10.37
C LEU A 65 -4.81 16.87 -9.65
N LEU A 66 -3.91 15.90 -9.45
CA LEU A 66 -2.66 16.05 -8.68
C LEU A 66 -1.45 15.54 -9.46
N LEU A 67 -1.56 15.36 -10.79
CA LEU A 67 -0.42 14.92 -11.59
C LEU A 67 0.74 15.90 -11.45
N SER A 68 1.94 15.38 -11.23
CA SER A 68 3.15 16.16 -10.98
C SER A 68 3.08 17.14 -9.80
N ALA A 69 2.07 17.06 -8.93
CA ALA A 69 2.02 17.89 -7.73
C ALA A 69 3.04 17.41 -6.68
N HIS A 70 3.64 18.36 -5.95
CA HIS A 70 4.62 18.07 -4.90
C HIS A 70 4.00 18.31 -3.52
N LEU A 71 3.71 17.23 -2.79
CA LEU A 71 3.13 17.22 -1.45
C LEU A 71 4.08 16.59 -0.43
N ARG A 72 5.40 16.74 -0.64
CA ARG A 72 6.38 16.23 0.33
C ARG A 72 6.12 16.87 1.68
N GLU A 73 6.12 16.04 2.74
CA GLU A 73 5.92 16.49 4.12
C GLU A 73 4.60 17.25 4.38
N ALA A 74 3.64 17.19 3.46
CA ALA A 74 2.31 17.77 3.67
C ALA A 74 1.50 16.96 4.70
N ASP A 75 0.65 17.64 5.45
CA ASP A 75 -0.28 17.00 6.38
C ASP A 75 -1.66 16.86 5.71
N LEU A 76 -1.97 15.65 5.28
CA LEU A 76 -3.23 15.24 4.65
C LEU A 76 -4.06 14.37 5.62
N SER A 77 -3.79 14.42 6.92
CA SER A 77 -4.46 13.55 7.88
C SER A 77 -5.98 13.81 7.89
N GLY A 78 -6.74 12.73 7.78
CA GLY A 78 -8.21 12.76 7.67
C GLY A 78 -8.77 13.40 6.40
N ALA A 79 -7.94 13.76 5.41
CA ALA A 79 -8.41 14.35 4.16
C ALA A 79 -9.17 13.31 3.31
N ASN A 80 -10.12 13.77 2.51
CA ASN A 80 -10.82 12.93 1.54
C ASN A 80 -10.20 13.10 0.15
N LEU A 81 -9.35 12.15 -0.24
CA LEU A 81 -8.71 12.02 -1.55
C LEU A 81 -9.38 10.94 -2.42
N SER A 82 -10.67 10.64 -2.21
CA SER A 82 -11.34 9.63 -3.02
C SER A 82 -11.35 10.05 -4.49
N HIS A 83 -11.09 9.11 -5.39
CA HIS A 83 -11.11 9.33 -6.84
C HIS A 83 -10.12 10.39 -7.38
N ILE A 84 -9.08 10.77 -6.64
CA ILE A 84 -8.05 11.66 -7.17
C ILE A 84 -7.37 11.06 -8.40
N ARG A 85 -6.87 11.94 -9.28
CA ARG A 85 -5.97 11.57 -10.38
C ARG A 85 -4.58 12.08 -10.10
N ALA A 86 -3.75 11.21 -9.55
CA ALA A 86 -2.40 11.55 -9.10
C ALA A 86 -1.32 10.62 -9.67
N GLY A 87 -1.73 9.51 -10.28
CA GLY A 87 -0.86 8.55 -10.93
C GLY A 87 -0.62 8.84 -12.41
N SER A 88 0.40 8.18 -12.96
CA SER A 88 0.78 8.27 -14.37
C SER A 88 1.60 7.04 -14.77
N GLU A 89 1.48 6.58 -16.02
CA GLU A 89 2.35 5.53 -16.59
C GLU A 89 3.82 5.97 -16.68
N ARG A 90 4.07 7.28 -16.67
CA ARG A 90 5.42 7.85 -16.53
C ARG A 90 5.61 8.29 -15.08
N ALA A 91 6.50 7.61 -14.36
CA ALA A 91 6.78 7.89 -12.95
C ALA A 91 7.14 9.37 -12.68
N ALA A 92 7.88 10.02 -13.59
CA ALA A 92 8.24 11.45 -13.47
C ALA A 92 7.04 12.42 -13.51
N ARG A 93 5.83 11.93 -13.81
CA ARG A 93 4.58 12.72 -13.81
C ARG A 93 3.61 12.33 -12.70
N ALA A 94 3.93 11.31 -11.91
CA ALA A 94 3.11 10.95 -10.78
C ALA A 94 3.31 11.97 -9.63
N VAL A 95 2.37 11.98 -8.69
CA VAL A 95 2.43 12.81 -7.49
C VAL A 95 3.58 12.41 -6.58
N VAL A 96 4.15 13.38 -5.88
CA VAL A 96 5.18 13.15 -4.85
C VAL A 96 4.58 13.42 -3.47
N LEU A 97 4.48 12.39 -2.64
CA LEU A 97 3.92 12.39 -1.28
C LEU A 97 4.95 11.91 -0.24
N SER A 98 6.24 11.89 -0.58
CA SER A 98 7.30 11.42 0.32
C SER A 98 7.28 12.18 1.65
N GLY A 99 7.23 11.44 2.75
CA GLY A 99 7.15 11.97 4.12
C GLY A 99 5.81 12.59 4.50
N ALA A 100 4.79 12.58 3.64
CA ALA A 100 3.48 13.13 3.96
C ALA A 100 2.77 12.34 5.06
N ASP A 101 1.88 13.01 5.81
CA ASP A 101 0.98 12.37 6.75
C ASP A 101 -0.42 12.20 6.12
N LEU A 102 -0.78 10.98 5.79
CA LEU A 102 -2.09 10.55 5.27
C LEU A 102 -2.84 9.69 6.31
N SER A 103 -2.53 9.83 7.60
CA SER A 103 -3.19 9.08 8.68
C SER A 103 -4.70 9.27 8.58
N ASN A 104 -5.45 8.16 8.56
CA ASN A 104 -6.91 8.14 8.41
C ASN A 104 -7.47 8.86 7.16
N ALA A 105 -6.65 9.15 6.16
CA ALA A 105 -7.12 9.71 4.90
C ALA A 105 -7.96 8.69 4.13
N VAL A 106 -8.89 9.19 3.31
CA VAL A 106 -9.73 8.37 2.43
C VAL A 106 -9.20 8.49 1.01
N LEU A 107 -8.57 7.43 0.49
CA LEU A 107 -8.02 7.30 -0.86
C LEU A 107 -8.75 6.22 -1.66
N ASP A 108 -10.02 5.97 -1.33
CA ASP A 108 -10.83 4.96 -2.02
C ASP A 108 -10.90 5.29 -3.52
N ALA A 109 -10.61 4.29 -4.36
CA ALA A 109 -10.54 4.40 -5.82
C ALA A 109 -9.64 5.53 -6.36
N ALA A 110 -8.63 5.95 -5.60
CA ALA A 110 -7.61 6.89 -6.06
C ALA A 110 -6.70 6.26 -7.13
N ASP A 111 -6.32 7.05 -8.14
CA ASP A 111 -5.25 6.69 -9.07
C ASP A 111 -3.92 7.24 -8.54
N LEU A 112 -3.04 6.34 -8.09
CA LEU A 112 -1.75 6.61 -7.48
C LEU A 112 -0.62 5.83 -8.19
N ARG A 113 -0.85 5.40 -9.43
CA ARG A 113 0.14 4.68 -10.25
C ARG A 113 1.47 5.41 -10.28
N ASN A 114 2.54 4.70 -9.96
CA ASN A 114 3.91 5.20 -9.91
C ASN A 114 4.14 6.42 -9.00
N ALA A 115 3.22 6.72 -8.07
CA ALA A 115 3.41 7.79 -7.09
C ALA A 115 4.61 7.52 -6.17
N GLU A 116 5.27 8.59 -5.73
CA GLU A 116 6.37 8.50 -4.77
C GLU A 116 5.82 8.75 -3.35
N ILE A 117 5.69 7.70 -2.54
CA ILE A 117 5.09 7.74 -1.21
C ILE A 117 6.09 7.15 -0.20
N ARG A 118 7.35 7.61 -0.25
CA ARG A 118 8.45 7.05 0.56
C ARG A 118 8.43 7.65 1.97
N GLY A 119 8.58 6.80 2.99
CA GLY A 119 8.60 7.23 4.40
C GLY A 119 7.34 7.94 4.88
N ALA A 120 6.23 7.83 4.15
CA ALA A 120 4.97 8.48 4.49
C ALA A 120 4.25 7.73 5.62
N ARG A 121 3.33 8.43 6.29
CA ARG A 121 2.50 7.87 7.36
C ARG A 121 1.07 7.70 6.86
N LEU A 122 0.59 6.47 6.75
CA LEU A 122 -0.77 6.14 6.34
C LEU A 122 -1.52 5.23 7.35
N PRO A 123 -1.27 5.27 8.68
CA PRO A 123 -1.98 4.38 9.58
C PRO A 123 -3.48 4.62 9.52
N GLY A 124 -4.25 3.54 9.38
CA GLY A 124 -5.71 3.60 9.29
C GLY A 124 -6.28 4.22 8.00
N ALA A 125 -5.45 4.53 7.01
CA ALA A 125 -5.93 5.05 5.74
C ALA A 125 -6.82 4.03 5.00
N ARG A 126 -7.78 4.54 4.22
CA ARG A 126 -8.64 3.74 3.34
C ARG A 126 -8.14 3.85 1.91
N LEU A 127 -7.86 2.72 1.28
CA LEU A 127 -7.28 2.57 -0.07
C LEU A 127 -8.12 1.57 -0.88
N THR A 128 -9.41 1.43 -0.57
CA THR A 128 -10.29 0.42 -1.17
C THR A 128 -10.32 0.63 -2.68
N ALA A 129 -10.01 -0.42 -3.46
CA ALA A 129 -9.96 -0.36 -4.91
C ALA A 129 -9.04 0.74 -5.50
N ALA A 130 -8.06 1.23 -4.74
CA ALA A 130 -7.07 2.17 -5.25
C ALA A 130 -6.12 1.49 -6.25
N ASP A 131 -5.67 2.27 -7.23
CA ASP A 131 -4.66 1.84 -8.20
C ASP A 131 -3.27 2.30 -7.75
N LEU A 132 -2.50 1.36 -7.21
CA LEU A 132 -1.19 1.56 -6.57
C LEU A 132 -0.07 0.87 -7.35
N ARG A 133 -0.29 0.64 -8.66
CA ARG A 133 0.68 -0.06 -9.50
C ARG A 133 1.97 0.74 -9.62
N GLY A 134 3.10 0.10 -9.36
CA GLY A 134 4.42 0.72 -9.40
C GLY A 134 4.66 1.81 -8.34
N THR A 135 3.74 2.02 -7.39
CA THR A 135 3.89 3.02 -6.33
C THR A 135 5.09 2.68 -5.44
N ASP A 136 5.88 3.69 -5.07
CA ASP A 136 7.02 3.53 -4.15
C ASP A 136 6.63 3.88 -2.72
N PHE A 137 6.43 2.84 -1.91
CA PHE A 137 6.12 2.91 -0.48
C PHE A 137 7.32 2.68 0.43
N TYR A 138 8.56 2.70 -0.09
CA TYR A 138 9.75 2.37 0.70
C TYR A 138 9.76 3.01 2.09
N ARG A 139 9.86 2.17 3.14
CA ARG A 139 9.89 2.57 4.56
C ARG A 139 8.65 3.33 5.06
N SER A 140 7.53 3.21 4.39
CA SER A 140 6.28 3.85 4.83
C SER A 140 5.57 3.05 5.91
N ASN A 141 4.74 3.74 6.67
CA ASN A 141 3.87 3.14 7.68
C ASN A 141 2.45 3.00 7.11
N LEU A 142 2.05 1.77 6.80
CA LEU A 142 0.72 1.39 6.31
C LEU A 142 0.01 0.48 7.33
N ARG A 143 0.25 0.68 8.63
CA ARG A 143 -0.40 -0.11 9.68
C ARG A 143 -1.90 0.04 9.63
N ARG A 144 -2.61 -1.09 9.67
CA ARG A 144 -4.08 -1.13 9.77
C ARG A 144 -4.80 -0.36 8.66
N ILE A 145 -4.18 -0.21 7.49
CA ILE A 145 -4.93 0.28 6.33
C ILE A 145 -6.05 -0.70 5.96
N THR A 146 -7.05 -0.18 5.27
CA THR A 146 -8.03 -1.01 4.55
C THR A 146 -7.82 -0.78 3.06
N ALA A 147 -7.36 -1.79 2.34
CA ALA A 147 -7.01 -1.66 0.93
C ALA A 147 -7.66 -2.75 0.09
N GLN A 148 -8.83 -3.25 0.50
CA GLN A 148 -9.46 -4.38 -0.17
C GLN A 148 -9.61 -4.07 -1.67
N ARG A 149 -9.26 -5.05 -2.51
CA ARG A 149 -9.31 -4.93 -3.97
C ARG A 149 -8.37 -3.89 -4.60
N ALA A 150 -7.39 -3.39 -3.85
CA ALA A 150 -6.38 -2.49 -4.40
C ALA A 150 -5.37 -3.24 -5.28
N LEU A 151 -4.75 -2.49 -6.19
CA LEU A 151 -3.76 -3.00 -7.14
C LEU A 151 -2.36 -2.53 -6.75
N PHE A 152 -1.55 -3.37 -6.12
CA PHE A 152 -0.15 -3.12 -5.77
C PHE A 152 0.84 -3.79 -6.74
N ILE A 153 0.42 -4.08 -7.97
CA ILE A 153 1.27 -4.77 -8.96
C ILE A 153 2.56 -3.96 -9.17
N GLN A 154 3.72 -4.63 -9.04
CA GLN A 154 5.05 -4.00 -9.14
C GLN A 154 5.33 -2.88 -8.12
N ALA A 155 4.53 -2.73 -7.07
CA ALA A 155 4.77 -1.73 -6.04
C ALA A 155 6.06 -2.04 -5.25
N ASN A 156 6.78 -1.00 -4.86
CA ASN A 156 7.92 -1.11 -3.95
C ASN A 156 7.44 -0.93 -2.50
N LEU A 157 7.30 -2.05 -1.78
CA LEU A 157 6.85 -2.13 -0.39
C LEU A 157 8.00 -2.58 0.55
N ARG A 158 9.27 -2.39 0.12
CA ARG A 158 10.43 -2.78 0.92
C ARG A 158 10.44 -2.05 2.26
N GLU A 159 10.76 -2.79 3.32
CA GLU A 159 10.83 -2.28 4.70
C GLU A 159 9.58 -1.49 5.14
N THR A 160 8.44 -1.78 4.51
CA THR A 160 7.16 -1.14 4.80
C THR A 160 6.47 -1.85 5.94
N ASP A 161 5.75 -1.10 6.75
CA ASP A 161 4.99 -1.65 7.85
C ASP A 161 3.50 -1.75 7.50
N LEU A 162 3.06 -2.98 7.20
CA LEU A 162 1.69 -3.37 6.86
C LEU A 162 1.03 -4.12 8.02
N SER A 163 1.54 -4.00 9.25
CA SER A 163 1.02 -4.78 10.39
C SER A 163 -0.48 -4.57 10.56
N GLY A 164 -1.26 -5.65 10.59
CA GLY A 164 -2.71 -5.63 10.73
C GLY A 164 -3.47 -4.98 9.58
N ALA A 165 -2.85 -4.78 8.41
CA ALA A 165 -3.54 -4.27 7.24
C ALA A 165 -4.56 -5.28 6.70
N ASP A 166 -5.65 -4.77 6.13
CA ASP A 166 -6.64 -5.56 5.41
C ASP A 166 -6.38 -5.45 3.91
N LEU A 167 -5.75 -6.48 3.36
CA LEU A 167 -5.34 -6.61 1.95
C LEU A 167 -6.14 -7.69 1.23
N ARG A 168 -7.36 -7.99 1.70
CA ARG A 168 -8.21 -9.00 1.08
C ARG A 168 -8.55 -8.64 -0.37
N ASP A 169 -8.52 -9.65 -1.23
CA ASP A 169 -8.83 -9.54 -2.65
C ASP A 169 -7.89 -8.60 -3.43
N CYS A 170 -6.68 -8.34 -2.92
CA CYS A 170 -5.69 -7.48 -3.55
C CYS A 170 -4.85 -8.19 -4.61
N HIS A 171 -4.27 -7.42 -5.52
CA HIS A 171 -3.29 -7.91 -6.50
C HIS A 171 -1.91 -7.30 -6.21
N LEU A 172 -0.96 -8.11 -5.78
CA LEU A 172 0.42 -7.74 -5.45
C LEU A 172 1.43 -8.46 -6.37
N ASN A 173 1.04 -8.82 -7.59
CA ASN A 173 1.94 -9.51 -8.53
C ASN A 173 3.23 -8.70 -8.74
N ASP A 174 4.38 -9.37 -8.72
CA ASP A 174 5.71 -8.76 -8.86
C ASP A 174 6.03 -7.64 -7.84
N ALA A 175 5.26 -7.50 -6.76
CA ALA A 175 5.54 -6.50 -5.74
C ALA A 175 6.80 -6.86 -4.94
N ASN A 176 7.53 -5.83 -4.48
CA ASN A 176 8.74 -6.02 -3.69
C ASN A 176 8.48 -5.72 -2.22
N LEU A 177 8.35 -6.75 -1.39
CA LEU A 177 8.08 -6.69 0.04
C LEU A 177 9.28 -7.12 0.90
N VAL A 178 10.51 -7.02 0.38
CA VAL A 178 11.72 -7.44 1.13
C VAL A 178 11.78 -6.72 2.48
N GLY A 179 11.90 -7.50 3.55
CA GLY A 179 11.98 -7.00 4.93
C GLY A 179 10.74 -6.23 5.41
N ALA A 180 9.60 -6.34 4.73
CA ALA A 180 8.36 -5.71 5.17
C ALA A 180 7.80 -6.40 6.42
N CYS A 181 7.09 -5.64 7.26
CA CYS A 181 6.36 -6.15 8.42
C CYS A 181 4.89 -6.35 8.02
N LEU A 182 4.46 -7.59 7.90
CA LEU A 182 3.09 -8.03 7.58
C LEU A 182 2.46 -8.81 8.74
N HIS A 183 2.93 -8.63 9.98
CA HIS A 183 2.39 -9.30 11.15
C HIS A 183 0.86 -9.10 11.24
N GLN A 184 0.11 -10.20 11.35
CA GLN A 184 -1.36 -10.21 11.39
C GLN A 184 -2.06 -9.52 10.21
N VAL A 185 -1.43 -9.45 9.04
CA VAL A 185 -2.09 -8.98 7.82
C VAL A 185 -3.21 -9.94 7.42
N ASP A 186 -4.31 -9.42 6.86
CA ASP A 186 -5.35 -10.22 6.24
C ASP A 186 -5.19 -10.20 4.71
N LEU A 187 -4.68 -11.29 4.15
CA LEU A 187 -4.53 -11.57 2.72
C LEU A 187 -5.54 -12.63 2.24
N GLY A 188 -6.52 -13.01 3.07
CA GLY A 188 -7.52 -14.00 2.69
C GLY A 188 -8.52 -13.46 1.68
N SER A 189 -9.63 -14.18 1.54
CA SER A 189 -10.85 -13.64 0.97
C SER A 189 -12.04 -13.96 1.86
N ALA A 190 -12.99 -13.02 1.92
CA ALA A 190 -14.29 -13.25 2.55
C ALA A 190 -15.37 -13.64 1.52
N ARG A 191 -15.02 -13.68 0.22
CA ARG A 191 -15.97 -13.91 -0.87
C ARG A 191 -15.64 -15.22 -1.59
N PRO A 192 -16.65 -15.96 -2.08
CA PRO A 192 -16.42 -17.21 -2.82
C PRO A 192 -15.61 -17.03 -4.10
N ASP A 193 -15.69 -15.86 -4.73
CA ASP A 193 -15.03 -15.47 -5.99
C ASP A 193 -13.83 -14.53 -5.79
N GLY A 194 -13.62 -14.08 -4.55
CA GLY A 194 -12.50 -13.21 -4.20
C GLY A 194 -11.24 -14.03 -3.94
N PHE A 195 -10.10 -13.49 -4.36
CA PHE A 195 -8.81 -14.08 -4.10
C PHE A 195 -7.73 -12.99 -4.09
N THR A 196 -6.79 -13.13 -3.19
CA THR A 196 -5.58 -12.31 -3.18
C THR A 196 -4.50 -13.00 -4.00
N VAL A 197 -3.80 -12.24 -4.83
CA VAL A 197 -2.71 -12.76 -5.67
C VAL A 197 -1.41 -12.04 -5.33
N ILE A 198 -0.38 -12.80 -4.98
CA ILE A 198 0.99 -12.31 -4.73
C ILE A 198 2.00 -13.05 -5.61
N ASN A 199 1.58 -13.52 -6.79
CA ASN A 199 2.45 -14.30 -7.67
C ASN A 199 3.71 -13.49 -8.02
N LEU A 200 4.87 -14.16 -8.05
CA LEU A 200 6.17 -13.55 -8.32
C LEU A 200 6.61 -12.45 -7.34
N ALA A 201 5.83 -12.19 -6.27
CA ALA A 201 6.18 -11.19 -5.29
C ALA A 201 7.45 -11.60 -4.51
N ASN A 202 8.26 -10.60 -4.14
CA ASN A 202 9.46 -10.81 -3.36
C ASN A 202 9.21 -10.48 -1.88
N LEU A 203 9.04 -11.50 -1.05
CA LEU A 203 8.84 -11.40 0.40
C LEU A 203 10.06 -11.89 1.19
N GLU A 204 11.26 -11.81 0.61
CA GLU A 204 12.47 -12.26 1.31
C GLU A 204 12.67 -11.51 2.64
N GLY A 205 12.81 -12.27 3.73
CA GLY A 205 12.99 -11.75 5.08
C GLY A 205 11.78 -10.99 5.63
N ALA A 206 10.62 -11.04 4.98
CA ALA A 206 9.41 -10.40 5.48
C ALA A 206 8.85 -11.13 6.71
N ASP A 207 8.23 -10.39 7.62
CA ASP A 207 7.52 -10.94 8.77
C ASP A 207 6.03 -11.07 8.46
N LEU A 208 5.54 -12.27 8.18
CA LEU A 208 4.12 -12.57 7.98
C LEU A 208 3.50 -13.23 9.21
N SER A 209 4.14 -13.20 10.38
CA SER A 209 3.68 -13.99 11.52
C SER A 209 2.21 -13.70 11.88
N GLY A 210 1.42 -14.76 12.04
CA GLY A 210 -0.01 -14.68 12.31
C GLY A 210 -0.89 -14.15 11.16
N ALA A 211 -0.35 -14.03 9.94
CA ALA A 211 -1.13 -13.59 8.78
C ALA A 211 -2.22 -14.59 8.39
N ASN A 212 -3.37 -14.07 7.95
CA ASN A 212 -4.40 -14.85 7.28
C ASN A 212 -4.10 -14.91 5.78
N CYS A 213 -3.76 -16.09 5.29
CA CYS A 213 -3.33 -16.34 3.91
C CYS A 213 -4.21 -17.42 3.24
N ARG A 214 -5.47 -17.56 3.68
CA ARG A 214 -6.39 -18.58 3.17
C ARG A 214 -6.80 -18.29 1.72
N ASN A 215 -6.85 -19.33 0.88
CA ASN A 215 -7.23 -19.24 -0.54
C ASN A 215 -6.39 -18.28 -1.40
N LEU A 216 -5.20 -17.90 -0.93
CA LEU A 216 -4.32 -16.97 -1.63
C LEU A 216 -3.58 -17.68 -2.76
N SER A 217 -3.26 -16.97 -3.84
CA SER A 217 -2.28 -17.44 -4.84
C SER A 217 -0.93 -16.77 -4.63
N ALA A 218 0.11 -17.55 -4.32
CA ALA A 218 1.49 -17.11 -4.13
C ALA A 218 2.45 -17.88 -5.05
N GLN A 219 2.04 -18.11 -6.30
CA GLN A 219 2.83 -18.88 -7.26
C GLN A 219 4.15 -18.17 -7.54
N ASP A 220 5.25 -18.94 -7.50
CA ASP A 220 6.61 -18.45 -7.71
C ASP A 220 7.03 -17.28 -6.79
N ALA A 221 6.32 -17.07 -5.67
CA ALA A 221 6.66 -16.04 -4.70
C ALA A 221 7.94 -16.39 -3.94
N ASN A 222 8.80 -15.40 -3.72
CA ASN A 222 10.03 -15.57 -2.94
C ASN A 222 9.76 -15.30 -1.46
N LEU A 223 9.67 -16.35 -0.64
CA LEU A 223 9.45 -16.31 0.81
C LEU A 223 10.72 -16.74 1.59
N ARG A 224 11.90 -16.58 0.97
CA ARG A 224 13.17 -16.96 1.61
C ARG A 224 13.37 -16.21 2.91
N ASN A 225 13.83 -16.91 3.94
CA ASN A 225 14.07 -16.32 5.27
C ASN A 225 12.85 -15.61 5.89
N ALA A 226 11.64 -15.76 5.33
CA ALA A 226 10.46 -15.10 5.86
C ALA A 226 10.05 -15.72 7.21
N ASP A 227 9.52 -14.88 8.10
CA ASP A 227 8.85 -15.37 9.30
C ASP A 227 7.40 -15.71 8.98
N LEU A 228 7.09 -17.00 8.90
CA LEU A 228 5.76 -17.53 8.57
C LEU A 228 5.09 -18.16 9.79
N ARG A 229 5.54 -17.80 11.01
CA ARG A 229 4.98 -18.38 12.24
C ARG A 229 3.48 -18.16 12.32
N ASP A 230 2.74 -19.22 12.63
CA ASP A 230 1.29 -19.17 12.82
C ASP A 230 0.50 -18.61 11.61
N VAL A 231 1.10 -18.60 10.41
CA VAL A 231 0.40 -18.21 9.18
C VAL A 231 -0.63 -19.27 8.79
N ASP A 232 -1.81 -18.82 8.39
CA ASP A 232 -2.84 -19.71 7.88
C ASP A 232 -2.84 -19.76 6.36
N PHE A 233 -2.18 -20.76 5.77
CA PHE A 233 -2.16 -21.02 4.33
C PHE A 233 -3.29 -21.95 3.87
N THR A 234 -4.37 -22.15 4.63
CA THR A 234 -5.40 -23.13 4.24
C THR A 234 -5.88 -22.88 2.80
N ALA A 235 -5.80 -23.91 1.95
CA ALA A 235 -6.17 -23.88 0.53
C ALA A 235 -5.43 -22.82 -0.32
N ALA A 236 -4.26 -22.35 0.13
CA ALA A 236 -3.40 -21.48 -0.67
C ALA A 236 -2.71 -22.23 -1.81
N VAL A 237 -2.51 -21.54 -2.94
CA VAL A 237 -1.78 -22.04 -4.11
C VAL A 237 -0.35 -21.54 -4.05
N LEU A 238 0.59 -22.42 -3.71
CA LEU A 238 2.01 -22.10 -3.51
C LEU A 238 2.92 -22.65 -4.61
N GLY A 239 2.38 -22.97 -5.80
CA GLY A 239 3.15 -23.61 -6.88
C GLY A 239 4.45 -22.85 -7.19
N GLY A 240 5.61 -23.51 -7.07
CA GLY A 240 6.92 -22.89 -7.33
C GLY A 240 7.42 -21.90 -6.26
N ALA A 241 6.64 -21.62 -5.22
CA ALA A 241 7.04 -20.71 -4.15
C ALA A 241 8.32 -21.16 -3.44
N ILE A 242 9.13 -20.20 -3.01
CA ILE A 242 10.44 -20.44 -2.40
C ILE A 242 10.39 -20.16 -0.90
N LEU A 243 10.24 -21.20 -0.08
CA LEU A 243 10.21 -21.14 1.39
C LEU A 243 11.56 -21.51 2.02
N ARG A 244 12.67 -21.44 1.27
CA ARG A 244 13.99 -21.82 1.77
C ARG A 244 14.36 -20.99 3.01
N ALA A 245 14.72 -21.68 4.09
CA ALA A 245 15.05 -21.11 5.40
C ALA A 245 13.93 -20.26 6.04
N ALA A 246 12.68 -20.40 5.57
CA ALA A 246 11.53 -19.75 6.20
C ALA A 246 11.20 -20.39 7.55
N ASN A 247 10.73 -19.58 8.49
CA ASN A 247 10.26 -20.06 9.79
C ASN A 247 8.77 -20.42 9.69
N VAL A 248 8.46 -21.71 9.53
CA VAL A 248 7.09 -22.22 9.34
C VAL A 248 6.45 -22.77 10.62
N ALA A 249 6.97 -22.44 11.80
CA ALA A 249 6.46 -23.00 13.05
C ALA A 249 5.00 -22.58 13.30
N GLY A 250 4.11 -23.54 13.53
CA GLY A 250 2.67 -23.30 13.72
C GLY A 250 1.90 -22.98 12.44
N ALA A 251 2.57 -22.75 11.30
CA ALA A 251 1.93 -22.44 10.04
C ALA A 251 1.04 -23.59 9.57
N ASN A 252 -0.17 -23.28 9.10
CA ASN A 252 -1.18 -24.25 8.69
C ASN A 252 -1.19 -24.42 7.17
N PHE A 253 -0.88 -25.62 6.68
CA PHE A 253 -0.85 -25.98 5.26
C PHE A 253 -1.98 -26.92 4.85
N GLN A 254 -3.12 -26.86 5.54
CA GLN A 254 -4.28 -27.67 5.18
C GLN A 254 -4.70 -27.40 3.73
N ASP A 255 -4.91 -28.45 2.95
CA ASP A 255 -5.31 -28.37 1.54
C ASP A 255 -4.31 -27.62 0.63
N VAL A 256 -3.01 -27.61 0.99
CA VAL A 256 -1.94 -27.01 0.19
C VAL A 256 -1.08 -28.08 -0.49
N GLU A 257 -0.85 -27.93 -1.80
CA GLU A 257 0.10 -28.77 -2.54
C GLU A 257 1.54 -28.28 -2.37
N LEU A 258 2.42 -29.14 -1.83
CA LEU A 258 3.83 -28.81 -1.54
C LEU A 258 4.84 -29.45 -2.52
N ALA A 259 4.36 -30.11 -3.58
CA ALA A 259 5.19 -30.85 -4.53
C ALA A 259 6.23 -29.96 -5.23
N SER A 260 5.86 -28.75 -5.64
CA SER A 260 6.72 -27.79 -6.33
C SER A 260 7.32 -26.71 -5.42
N VAL A 261 6.95 -26.67 -4.14
CA VAL A 261 7.46 -25.67 -3.18
C VAL A 261 8.91 -25.96 -2.81
N THR A 262 9.80 -24.97 -2.91
CA THR A 262 11.18 -25.11 -2.44
C THR A 262 11.25 -24.93 -0.92
N MET A 263 11.73 -25.93 -0.19
CA MET A 263 11.57 -26.01 1.28
C MET A 263 12.90 -26.23 2.03
N GLU A 264 14.08 -26.08 1.40
CA GLU A 264 15.34 -26.39 2.09
C GLU A 264 15.53 -25.53 3.34
N PHE A 265 16.01 -26.15 4.43
CA PHE A 265 16.28 -25.48 5.71
C PHE A 265 15.05 -24.88 6.41
N ALA A 266 13.83 -25.09 5.91
CA ALA A 266 12.59 -24.79 6.64
C ALA A 266 12.15 -26.02 7.44
N ASN A 267 11.95 -25.86 8.75
CA ASN A 267 11.57 -26.98 9.61
C ASN A 267 10.05 -27.24 9.55
N PHE A 268 9.63 -28.09 8.61
CA PHE A 268 8.23 -28.49 8.45
C PHE A 268 7.72 -29.46 9.54
N SER A 269 8.60 -30.01 10.40
CA SER A 269 8.18 -30.78 11.58
C SER A 269 7.39 -29.92 12.58
N LYS A 270 7.52 -28.59 12.51
CA LYS A 270 6.81 -27.62 13.34
C LYS A 270 5.58 -27.02 12.67
N ALA A 271 5.33 -27.35 11.40
CA ALA A 271 4.14 -26.91 10.67
C ALA A 271 2.94 -27.80 11.00
N ARG A 272 1.74 -27.29 10.73
CA ARG A 272 0.46 -27.98 10.91
C ARG A 272 -0.10 -28.40 9.57
N ASN A 273 -0.71 -29.59 9.51
CA ASN A 273 -1.43 -30.10 8.34
C ASN A 273 -0.61 -30.15 7.02
N ALA A 274 0.72 -30.13 7.11
CA ALA A 274 1.60 -30.18 5.95
C ALA A 274 1.77 -31.63 5.47
N VAL A 275 1.30 -31.93 4.26
CA VAL A 275 1.54 -33.22 3.61
C VAL A 275 2.82 -33.15 2.80
N ILE A 276 3.93 -33.60 3.38
CA ILE A 276 5.25 -33.54 2.74
C ILE A 276 5.39 -34.68 1.71
N PRO A 277 5.72 -34.37 0.44
CA PRO A 277 5.95 -35.40 -0.58
C PRO A 277 7.07 -36.37 -0.19
N SER A 278 6.94 -37.64 -0.58
CA SER A 278 7.89 -38.70 -0.19
C SER A 278 9.33 -38.44 -0.64
N PHE A 279 9.50 -37.82 -1.82
CA PHE A 279 10.81 -37.46 -2.36
C PHE A 279 11.45 -36.24 -1.67
N LYS A 280 10.76 -35.60 -0.71
CA LYS A 280 11.26 -34.47 0.10
C LYS A 280 11.49 -34.82 1.57
N MET A 281 11.42 -36.10 1.95
CA MET A 281 11.48 -36.51 3.38
C MET A 281 12.77 -36.13 4.13
N ASN A 282 13.87 -35.82 3.42
CA ASN A 282 15.12 -35.33 4.03
C ASN A 282 15.01 -33.89 4.59
N LEU A 283 13.84 -33.25 4.46
CA LEU A 283 13.54 -31.90 4.95
C LEU A 283 12.67 -31.90 6.24
N ARG A 284 12.52 -33.07 6.88
CA ARG A 284 11.85 -33.19 8.19
C ARG A 284 12.71 -32.65 9.33
#